data_AF-A0A9P7AAG9-F1
#
_entry.id   AF-A0A9P7AAG9-F1
#
_cell.length_a   1.000
_cell.length_b   1.000
_cell.length_c   1.000
_cell.angle_alpha   90.00
_cell.angle_beta   90.00
_cell.angle_gamma   90.00
#
_symmetry.space_group_name_H-M   'P 1'
#
loop_
_entity.id
_entity.type
_entity.pdbx_description
1 polymer ?
#
loop_
_entity_poly.entity_id
_entity_poly.type
_entity_poly.pdbx_seq_one_letter_code
_entity_poly.pdbx_strand_id
1 'polypeptide(L)'
;MSGPSAATSTKPHNRNPTGRNQYKDCPPKDDNQVTELLYDYQRREIFDKKKISQLLYDEHGIKLSESSVARRRRVLGLYASGVTTRQLPETVKRQLVLTQILKDPEKKLGPRMIKQLIARDTGIHLTRDYIRAEMMRQDPEGFASRDTSVKKTHTLGIEVMESL
;
A
#
# COMPACT_ATOMS: atom_id res chain seq x y z
N MET A 1 -48.25 26.11 -50.32
CA MET A 1 -46.86 25.77 -50.65
C MET A 1 -46.30 24.93 -49.51
N SER A 2 -46.30 23.61 -49.67
CA SER A 2 -45.87 22.68 -48.63
C SER A 2 -44.54 22.07 -49.04
N GLY A 3 -43.46 22.46 -48.37
CA GLY A 3 -42.13 21.89 -48.56
C GLY A 3 -41.92 20.68 -47.64
N PRO A 4 -41.31 19.58 -48.11
CA PRO A 4 -40.99 18.45 -47.25
C PRO A 4 -39.79 18.77 -46.37
N SER A 5 -40.00 18.75 -45.05
CA SER A 5 -38.95 18.87 -44.04
C SER A 5 -38.16 17.56 -43.98
N ALA A 6 -36.96 17.54 -44.56
CA ALA A 6 -36.06 16.39 -44.52
C ALA A 6 -35.54 16.17 -43.10
N ALA A 7 -36.04 15.12 -42.44
CA ALA A 7 -35.53 14.66 -41.15
C ALA A 7 -34.14 14.01 -41.33
N THR A 8 -33.09 14.70 -40.93
CA THR A 8 -31.73 14.14 -40.86
C THR A 8 -31.63 13.19 -39.67
N SER A 9 -31.77 11.89 -39.92
CA SER A 9 -31.51 10.81 -38.97
C SER A 9 -30.02 10.73 -38.63
N THR A 10 -29.60 11.36 -37.53
CA THR A 10 -28.25 11.23 -36.97
C THR A 10 -28.12 9.86 -36.30
N LYS A 11 -27.48 8.90 -36.97
CA LYS A 11 -27.14 7.61 -36.35
C LYS A 11 -26.07 7.86 -35.27
N PRO A 12 -26.25 7.36 -34.03
CA PRO A 12 -25.19 7.44 -33.03
C PRO A 12 -24.00 6.61 -33.49
N HIS A 13 -22.84 7.25 -33.66
CA HIS A 13 -21.60 6.62 -34.05
C HIS A 13 -21.06 5.78 -32.89
N ASN A 14 -21.53 4.54 -32.75
CA ASN A 14 -21.00 3.58 -31.77
C ASN A 14 -19.66 3.03 -32.29
N ARG A 15 -18.55 3.49 -31.70
CA ARG A 15 -17.18 3.07 -32.05
C ARG A 15 -16.84 1.63 -31.61
N ASN A 16 -17.70 0.96 -30.84
CA ASN A 16 -17.53 -0.44 -30.46
C ASN A 16 -18.81 -1.26 -30.72
N PRO A 17 -19.13 -1.58 -31.98
CA PRO A 17 -20.36 -2.27 -32.35
C PRO A 17 -20.42 -3.73 -31.87
N THR A 18 -19.29 -4.34 -31.50
CA THR A 18 -19.23 -5.73 -31.02
C THR A 18 -19.16 -5.86 -29.50
N GLY A 19 -19.03 -4.75 -28.77
CA GLY A 19 -18.87 -4.75 -27.30
C GLY A 19 -17.65 -5.54 -26.81
N ARG A 20 -16.72 -5.92 -27.69
CA ARG A 20 -15.55 -6.72 -27.32
C ARG A 20 -14.53 -5.83 -26.64
N ASN A 21 -14.50 -5.94 -25.31
CA ASN A 21 -13.43 -5.36 -24.52
C ASN A 21 -12.20 -6.27 -24.68
N GLN A 22 -11.13 -5.74 -25.25
CA GLN A 22 -9.83 -6.42 -25.45
C GLN A 22 -9.10 -6.81 -24.14
N TYR A 23 -9.73 -6.58 -22.98
CA TYR A 23 -9.19 -6.78 -21.64
C TYR A 23 -9.87 -7.94 -20.89
N LYS A 24 -10.21 -9.03 -21.60
CA LYS A 24 -10.90 -10.20 -21.01
C LYS A 24 -10.21 -10.77 -19.77
N ASP A 25 -8.88 -10.71 -19.73
CA ASP A 25 -8.08 -11.31 -18.65
C ASP A 25 -7.75 -10.34 -17.51
N CYS A 26 -8.24 -9.09 -17.57
CA CYS A 26 -8.04 -8.13 -16.50
C CYS A 26 -9.20 -8.23 -15.50
N PRO A 27 -8.93 -8.41 -14.19
CA PRO A 27 -9.98 -8.45 -13.19
C PRO A 27 -10.79 -7.14 -13.22
N PRO A 28 -12.10 -7.19 -12.87
CA PRO A 28 -12.94 -6.01 -12.81
C PRO A 28 -12.39 -4.97 -11.84
N LYS A 29 -12.85 -3.73 -12.00
CA LYS A 29 -12.35 -2.57 -11.26
C LYS A 29 -12.54 -2.72 -9.74
N ASP A 30 -13.66 -3.33 -9.34
CA ASP A 30 -14.09 -3.50 -7.95
C ASP A 30 -13.86 -4.93 -7.44
N ASP A 31 -12.81 -5.59 -7.97
CA ASP A 31 -12.41 -6.89 -7.47
C ASP A 31 -11.86 -6.77 -6.04
N ASN A 32 -12.61 -7.34 -5.08
CA ASN A 32 -12.27 -7.36 -3.66
C ASN A 32 -10.96 -8.11 -3.42
N GLN A 33 -10.68 -9.18 -4.18
CA GLN A 33 -9.46 -9.97 -4.02
C GLN A 33 -8.23 -9.13 -4.34
N VAL A 34 -8.24 -8.40 -5.46
CA VAL A 34 -7.13 -7.49 -5.81
C VAL A 34 -6.96 -6.40 -4.76
N THR A 35 -8.06 -5.90 -4.22
CA THR A 35 -8.05 -4.85 -3.19
C THR A 35 -7.36 -5.34 -1.92
N GLU A 36 -7.74 -6.51 -1.41
CA GLU A 36 -7.13 -7.14 -0.23
C GLU A 36 -5.64 -7.41 -0.43
N LEU A 37 -5.27 -7.95 -1.60
CA LEU A 37 -3.87 -8.19 -1.93
C LEU A 37 -3.03 -6.90 -1.96
N LEU A 38 -3.60 -5.80 -2.47
CA LEU A 38 -2.92 -4.51 -2.44
C LEU A 38 -2.71 -3.98 -1.02
N TYR A 39 -3.64 -4.22 -0.10
CA TYR A 39 -3.46 -3.93 1.33
C TYR A 39 -2.38 -4.82 1.97
N ASP A 40 -2.33 -6.10 1.60
CA ASP A 40 -1.29 -7.01 2.08
C ASP A 40 0.11 -6.61 1.62
N TYR A 41 0.27 -6.29 0.34
CA TYR A 41 1.56 -5.82 -0.17
C TYR A 41 1.99 -4.50 0.49
N GLN A 42 1.03 -3.62 0.77
CA GLN A 42 1.28 -2.39 1.53
C GLN A 42 1.80 -2.70 2.94
N ARG A 43 1.16 -3.63 3.68
CA ARG A 43 1.63 -4.09 5.00
C ARG A 43 3.03 -4.69 4.96
N ARG A 44 3.41 -5.36 3.86
CA ARG A 44 4.75 -5.91 3.61
C ARG A 44 5.79 -4.87 3.14
N GLU A 45 5.44 -3.58 3.11
CA GLU A 45 6.26 -2.47 2.59
C GLU A 45 6.63 -2.60 1.10
N ILE A 46 5.80 -3.26 0.30
CA ILE A 46 6.01 -3.42 -1.14
C ILE A 46 5.23 -2.34 -1.89
N PHE A 47 5.94 -1.33 -2.40
CA PHE A 47 5.33 -0.19 -3.10
C PHE A 47 5.66 -0.11 -4.58
N ASP A 48 6.58 -0.93 -5.10
CA ASP A 48 6.93 -0.89 -6.50
C ASP A 48 5.83 -1.55 -7.35
N LYS A 49 5.24 -0.78 -8.27
CA LYS A 49 4.17 -1.24 -9.16
C LYS A 49 4.62 -2.40 -10.05
N LYS A 50 5.91 -2.46 -10.42
CA LYS A 50 6.48 -3.56 -11.22
C LYS A 50 6.48 -4.84 -10.41
N LYS A 51 7.04 -4.76 -9.20
CA LYS A 51 7.08 -5.88 -8.27
C LYS A 51 5.68 -6.37 -7.90
N ILE A 52 4.73 -5.47 -7.62
CA ILE A 52 3.35 -5.85 -7.31
C ILE A 52 2.69 -6.56 -8.49
N SER A 53 2.88 -6.07 -9.72
CA SER A 53 2.35 -6.71 -10.93
C SER A 53 2.89 -8.13 -11.11
N GLN A 54 4.19 -8.33 -10.87
CA GLN A 54 4.82 -9.66 -10.88
C GLN A 54 4.24 -10.55 -9.78
N LEU A 55 4.17 -10.08 -8.53
CA LEU A 55 3.64 -10.87 -7.41
C LEU A 55 2.16 -11.26 -7.60
N LEU A 56 1.34 -10.34 -8.14
CA LEU A 56 -0.05 -10.65 -8.48
C LEU A 56 -0.15 -11.78 -9.50
N TYR A 57 0.78 -11.85 -10.45
CA TYR A 57 0.81 -12.92 -11.44
C TYR A 57 1.38 -14.22 -10.86
N ASP A 58 2.51 -14.14 -10.16
CA ASP A 58 3.24 -15.30 -9.65
C ASP A 58 2.49 -16.00 -8.51
N GLU A 59 1.93 -15.25 -7.55
CA GLU A 59 1.25 -15.81 -6.37
C GLU A 59 -0.23 -16.11 -6.64
N HIS A 60 -0.89 -15.37 -7.53
CA HIS A 60 -2.36 -15.42 -7.69
C HIS A 60 -2.84 -15.60 -9.13
N GLY A 61 -1.95 -15.65 -10.12
CA GLY A 61 -2.33 -15.78 -11.54
C GLY A 61 -3.02 -14.54 -12.11
N ILE A 62 -3.00 -13.41 -11.41
CA ILE A 62 -3.73 -12.19 -11.78
C ILE A 62 -2.88 -11.33 -12.73
N LYS A 63 -3.28 -11.26 -14.00
CA LYS A 63 -2.63 -10.39 -15.00
C LYS A 63 -3.12 -8.95 -14.86
N LEU A 64 -2.36 -8.13 -14.12
CA LEU A 64 -2.64 -6.71 -13.96
C LEU A 64 -1.44 -5.85 -14.38
N SER A 65 -1.64 -4.88 -15.27
CA SER A 65 -0.57 -3.98 -15.72
C SER A 65 -0.09 -3.03 -14.62
N GLU A 66 1.17 -2.59 -14.69
CA GLU A 66 1.74 -1.59 -13.77
C GLU A 66 0.89 -0.31 -13.63
N SER A 67 0.34 0.17 -14.75
CA SER A 67 -0.50 1.35 -14.81
C SER A 67 -1.86 1.13 -14.13
N SER A 68 -2.41 -0.08 -14.23
CA SER A 68 -3.63 -0.47 -13.52
C SER A 68 -3.40 -0.63 -12.01
N VAL A 69 -2.27 -1.23 -11.61
CA VAL A 69 -1.84 -1.30 -10.19
C VAL A 69 -1.72 0.11 -9.61
N ALA A 70 -1.02 1.01 -10.30
CA ALA A 70 -0.82 2.39 -9.85
C ALA A 70 -2.16 3.15 -9.71
N ARG A 71 -3.09 2.94 -10.65
CA ARG A 71 -4.43 3.54 -10.60
C ARG A 71 -5.23 3.02 -9.40
N ARG A 72 -5.30 1.70 -9.20
CA ARG A 72 -6.04 1.08 -8.08
C ARG A 72 -5.49 1.54 -6.73
N ARG A 73 -4.17 1.52 -6.57
CA ARG A 73 -3.52 2.02 -5.34
C ARG A 73 -3.84 3.48 -5.04
N ARG A 74 -3.88 4.34 -6.06
CA ARG A 74 -4.26 5.74 -5.88
C ARG A 74 -5.71 5.89 -5.42
N VAL A 75 -6.64 5.10 -5.96
CA VAL A 75 -8.05 5.11 -5.56
C VAL A 75 -8.21 4.63 -4.11
N LEU A 76 -7.44 3.61 -3.71
CA LEU A 76 -7.45 3.07 -2.35
C LEU A 76 -6.64 3.91 -1.33
N GLY A 77 -5.99 5.00 -1.76
CA GLY A 77 -5.16 5.83 -0.89
C GLY A 77 -3.87 5.14 -0.40
N LEU A 78 -3.40 4.10 -1.09
CA LEU A 78 -2.24 3.29 -0.71
C LEU A 78 -0.93 3.97 -1.11
N TYR A 79 -0.52 4.95 -0.32
CA TYR A 79 0.70 5.74 -0.59
C TYR A 79 1.91 5.28 0.21
N ALA A 80 3.10 5.61 -0.30
CA ALA A 80 4.35 5.38 0.40
C ALA A 80 4.60 6.43 1.49
N SER A 81 5.50 6.10 2.43
CA SER A 81 5.80 6.89 3.64
C SER A 81 5.98 8.41 3.46
N GLY A 82 6.61 8.86 2.38
CA GLY A 82 6.83 10.30 2.15
C GLY A 82 5.53 11.07 1.91
N VAL A 83 4.60 10.49 1.17
CA VAL A 83 3.30 11.12 0.86
C VAL A 83 2.41 11.11 2.09
N THR A 84 2.27 9.96 2.75
CA THR A 84 1.45 9.83 3.97
C THR A 84 1.96 10.72 5.11
N THR A 85 3.27 10.83 5.31
CA THR A 85 3.81 11.72 6.36
C THR A 85 3.51 13.20 6.10
N ARG A 86 3.44 13.61 4.82
CA ARG A 86 3.10 14.99 4.45
C ARG A 86 1.60 15.27 4.52
N GLN A 87 0.77 14.30 4.14
CA GLN A 87 -0.68 14.47 4.07
C GLN A 87 -1.39 14.25 5.40
N LEU A 88 -0.84 13.41 6.28
CA LEU A 88 -1.47 13.12 7.56
C LEU A 88 -1.35 14.29 8.55
N PRO A 89 -2.41 14.60 9.32
CA PRO A 89 -2.37 15.56 10.41
C PRO A 89 -1.29 15.20 11.43
N GLU A 90 -0.64 16.21 12.00
CA GLU A 90 0.46 16.02 12.95
C GLU A 90 0.03 15.29 14.23
N THR A 91 -1.20 15.54 14.69
CA THR A 91 -1.82 14.84 15.83
C THR A 91 -1.89 13.34 15.60
N VAL A 92 -2.35 12.91 14.42
CA VAL A 92 -2.47 11.49 14.06
C VAL A 92 -1.09 10.85 13.96
N LYS A 93 -0.13 11.52 13.32
CA LYS A 93 1.24 11.00 13.18
C LYS A 93 1.91 10.80 14.54
N ARG A 94 1.79 11.79 15.43
CA ARG A 94 2.33 11.68 16.79
C ARG A 94 1.65 10.56 17.57
N GLN A 95 0.33 10.43 17.48
CA GLN A 95 -0.42 9.36 18.15
C GLN A 95 0.03 7.97 17.71
N LEU A 96 0.27 7.77 16.41
CA LEU A 96 0.78 6.49 15.88
C LEU A 96 2.13 6.12 16.47
N VAL A 97 3.05 7.09 16.58
CA VAL A 97 4.38 6.86 17.15
C VAL A 97 4.28 6.59 18.65
N LEU A 98 3.53 7.41 19.39
CA LEU A 98 3.34 7.24 20.84
C LEU A 98 2.73 5.89 21.19
N THR A 99 1.72 5.46 20.45
CA THR A 99 1.06 4.16 20.67
C THR A 99 2.07 3.01 20.56
N GLN A 100 3.03 3.08 19.64
CA GLN A 100 4.05 2.04 19.50
C GLN A 100 5.18 2.17 20.54
N ILE A 101 5.55 3.38 20.95
CA ILE A 101 6.49 3.58 22.06
C ILE A 101 5.92 3.00 23.36
N LEU A 102 4.64 3.23 23.64
CA LEU A 102 3.98 2.69 24.83
C LEU A 102 3.87 1.15 24.81
N LYS A 103 3.81 0.54 23.63
CA LYS A 103 3.84 -0.92 23.46
C LYS A 103 5.25 -1.52 23.67
N ASP A 104 6.30 -0.69 23.70
CA ASP A 104 7.69 -1.11 23.91
C ASP A 104 8.20 -0.64 25.29
N PRO A 105 7.80 -1.31 26.38
CA PRO A 105 8.21 -0.90 27.73
C PRO A 105 9.71 -1.06 27.97
N GLU A 106 10.37 -1.97 27.25
CA GLU A 106 11.82 -2.17 27.31
C GLU A 106 12.60 -1.12 26.53
N LYS A 107 11.90 -0.28 25.74
CA LYS A 107 12.46 0.80 24.92
C LYS A 107 13.56 0.29 23.98
N LYS A 108 13.51 -0.97 23.53
CA LYS A 108 14.57 -1.58 22.70
C LYS A 108 14.39 -1.31 21.21
N LEU A 109 13.21 -0.85 20.77
CA LEU A 109 12.85 -0.83 19.36
C LEU A 109 13.41 0.37 18.58
N GLY A 110 13.93 0.05 17.39
CA GLY A 110 14.36 0.97 16.32
C GLY A 110 13.31 1.96 15.87
N PRO A 111 13.67 3.18 15.41
CA PRO A 111 12.83 3.93 14.48
C PRO A 111 12.42 3.09 13.26
N ARG A 112 13.33 2.21 12.81
CA ARG A 112 13.07 1.28 11.71
C ARG A 112 12.05 0.19 12.11
N MET A 113 12.15 -0.34 13.32
CA MET A 113 11.23 -1.39 13.78
C MET A 113 9.86 -0.80 14.09
N ILE A 114 9.81 0.33 14.81
CA ILE A 114 8.58 1.08 15.06
C ILE A 114 7.90 1.45 13.75
N LYS A 115 8.64 1.91 12.73
CA LYS A 115 8.08 2.14 11.40
C LYS A 115 7.36 0.90 10.84
N GLN A 116 8.00 -0.26 10.92
CA GLN A 116 7.45 -1.52 10.43
C GLN A 116 6.23 -1.96 11.24
N LEU A 117 6.24 -1.77 12.56
CA LEU A 117 5.10 -2.06 13.43
C LEU A 117 3.91 -1.14 13.16
N ILE A 118 4.12 0.17 12.99
CA ILE A 118 3.04 1.10 12.59
C ILE A 118 2.44 0.64 11.25
N ALA A 119 3.29 0.33 10.28
CA ALA A 119 2.86 -0.15 8.96
C ALA A 119 2.06 -1.45 9.04
N ARG A 120 2.50 -2.41 9.87
CA ARG A 120 1.84 -3.70 10.05
C ARG A 120 0.49 -3.55 10.76
N ASP A 121 0.43 -2.77 11.83
CA ASP A 121 -0.76 -2.62 12.67
C ASP A 121 -1.83 -1.76 12.00
N THR A 122 -1.43 -0.70 11.27
CA THR A 122 -2.37 0.33 10.78
C THR A 122 -2.42 0.45 9.26
N GLY A 123 -1.48 -0.15 8.53
CA GLY A 123 -1.31 0.07 7.08
C GLY A 123 -0.78 1.46 6.72
N ILE A 124 -0.54 2.33 7.72
CA ILE A 124 -0.03 3.69 7.51
C ILE A 124 1.49 3.66 7.59
N HIS A 125 2.14 4.28 6.61
CA HIS A 125 3.60 4.41 6.63
C HIS A 125 4.00 5.82 7.01
N LEU A 126 4.89 5.96 7.99
CA LEU A 126 5.56 7.23 8.30
C LEU A 126 7.02 7.18 7.88
N THR A 127 7.63 8.34 7.64
CA THR A 127 9.07 8.42 7.38
C THR A 127 9.85 8.08 8.64
N ARG A 128 11.00 7.43 8.45
CA ARG A 128 11.90 7.07 9.55
C ARG A 128 12.35 8.30 10.33
N ASP A 129 12.63 9.39 9.63
CA ASP A 129 13.18 10.62 10.23
C ASP A 129 12.14 11.31 11.12
N TYR A 130 10.86 11.29 10.71
CA TYR A 130 9.77 11.76 11.55
C TYR A 130 9.64 10.92 12.82
N ILE A 131 9.63 9.59 12.69
CA ILE A 131 9.55 8.67 13.84
C ILE A 131 10.75 8.89 14.78
N ARG A 132 11.96 9.02 14.24
CA ARG A 132 13.17 9.29 15.02
C ARG A 132 13.04 10.59 15.81
N ALA A 133 12.58 11.66 15.17
CA ALA A 133 12.39 12.96 15.82
C ALA A 133 11.35 12.88 16.95
N GLU A 134 10.23 12.19 16.74
CA GLU A 134 9.23 11.99 17.79
C GLU A 134 9.75 11.11 18.93
N MET A 135 10.46 10.02 18.65
CA MET A 135 11.07 9.19 19.69
C MET A 135 12.04 9.99 20.56
N MET A 136 12.92 10.78 19.96
CA MET A 136 13.86 11.62 20.70
C MET A 136 13.17 12.71 21.53
N ARG A 137 12.02 13.22 21.06
CA ARG A 137 11.25 14.23 21.77
C ARG A 137 10.54 13.67 23.00
N GLN A 138 10.00 12.46 22.88
CA GLN A 138 9.16 11.86 23.92
C GLN A 138 9.99 11.11 24.96
N ASP A 139 11.06 10.44 24.55
CA ASP A 139 11.88 9.60 25.42
C ASP A 139 13.35 9.63 24.99
N PRO A 140 14.07 10.75 25.25
CA PRO A 140 15.47 10.89 24.87
C PRO A 140 16.37 9.89 25.57
N GLU A 141 16.10 9.55 26.84
CA GLU A 141 16.86 8.57 27.61
C GLU A 141 16.68 7.16 27.05
N GLY A 142 15.43 6.73 26.83
CA GLY A 142 15.13 5.44 26.21
C GLY A 142 15.74 5.29 24.83
N PHE A 143 15.73 6.37 24.05
CA PHE A 143 16.37 6.37 22.74
C PHE A 143 17.89 6.22 22.82
N ALA A 144 18.55 6.85 23.79
CA ALA A 144 19.99 6.80 24.00
C ALA A 144 20.46 5.48 24.61
N SER A 145 19.69 4.91 25.55
CA SER A 145 20.00 3.64 26.22
C SER A 145 19.75 2.41 25.35
N ARG A 146 19.29 2.58 24.11
CA ARG A 146 19.04 1.47 23.22
C ARG A 146 20.31 0.76 22.84
N ASP A 147 20.31 -0.54 23.06
CA ASP A 147 21.41 -1.39 22.64
C ASP A 147 21.40 -1.54 21.11
N THR A 148 22.22 -0.73 20.45
CA THR A 148 22.38 -0.75 18.98
C THR A 148 23.26 -1.90 18.50
N SER A 149 23.82 -2.70 19.41
CA SER A 149 24.87 -3.69 19.09
C SER A 149 24.39 -5.00 18.48
N VAL A 150 23.08 -5.19 18.29
CA VAL A 150 22.57 -6.42 17.65
C VAL A 150 22.85 -6.39 16.15
N LYS A 151 23.98 -6.99 15.76
CA LYS A 151 24.30 -7.35 14.37
C LYS A 151 23.16 -8.22 13.80
N LYS A 152 22.66 -7.84 12.63
CA LYS A 152 21.59 -8.56 11.92
C LYS A 152 21.98 -10.03 11.69
N THR A 153 21.32 -10.94 12.37
CA THR A 153 21.16 -12.31 11.85
C THR A 153 20.12 -12.25 10.72
N HIS A 154 20.54 -12.58 9.50
CA HIS A 154 19.64 -12.82 8.38
C HIS A 154 18.83 -14.09 8.71
N THR A 155 17.58 -13.95 9.14
CA THR A 155 16.68 -15.10 9.31
C THR A 155 16.32 -15.63 7.92
N LEU A 156 17.01 -16.71 7.51
CA LEU A 156 16.62 -17.53 6.38
C LEU A 156 15.42 -18.39 6.80
N GLY A 157 14.41 -18.42 5.92
CA GLY A 157 13.44 -19.50 5.72
C GLY A 157 12.86 -20.18 6.97
N ILE A 158 11.62 -19.81 7.31
CA ILE A 158 10.69 -20.72 7.97
C ILE A 158 10.38 -21.83 6.95
N GLU A 159 10.97 -23.01 7.12
CA GLU A 159 10.41 -24.22 6.53
C GLU A 159 9.32 -24.76 7.45
N VAL A 160 8.13 -24.85 6.86
CA VAL A 160 6.95 -25.50 7.40
C VAL A 160 7.27 -26.98 7.57
N MET A 161 7.05 -27.53 8.77
CA MET A 161 6.86 -28.97 8.91
C MET A 161 5.48 -29.20 9.55
N GLU A 162 4.53 -29.48 8.66
CA GLU A 162 3.24 -30.08 8.97
C GLU A 162 3.41 -31.42 9.70
N SER A 163 2.44 -31.67 10.57
CA SER A 163 2.12 -32.87 11.32
C SER A 163 2.14 -34.19 10.53
N LEU A 164 2.62 -35.25 11.18
CA LEU A 164 1.88 -36.48 11.51
C LEU A 164 2.36 -37.03 12.86
#